data_AF-A0A8B8IWJ2-F1
#
_entry.id   AF-A0A8B8IWJ2-F1
#
_cell.length_a   1.000
_cell.length_b   1.000
_cell.length_c   1.000
_cell.angle_alpha   90.00
_cell.angle_beta   90.00
_cell.angle_gamma   90.00
#
_symmetry.space_group_name_H-M   'P 1'
#
loop_
_entity.id
_entity.type
_entity.pdbx_description
1 polymer ?
#
loop_
_entity_poly.entity_id
_entity_poly.type
_entity_poly.pdbx_seq_one_letter_code
_entity_poly.pdbx_strand_id
1 'polypeptide(L)'
;MSEVPVKRYHREKSSESEEDVDNYEPYIPVKERKKQKLLKLGRLGQVAAEAAAETKSSSENDPDDEASQEEWGRRYNVSLLDQHSELKRIAEARALSAAERQAKEEEHILKSVAQNTALMGVAELAKGIQYSEPIKTSWRAPRCVLDLPESRHDLVRQDLRILVEGEDVPPPIKTFQHMKFPKGILRGLEAKGIKSPTPIQVQGIPAVLSGRDMIGIAFTGSGKTLVFTLPIIMFCVEQEVKMPFIRNEGPYGLIICPSRELAKQTHDIILHFVKHLKMTGSPEIRSCLAIGGVAVSECMEVVQRGVHIMVATPGRLMDMLDKKMVRLNVCRYLCMDEADRMIDMGFEEDVRTIFSYFAGQRQTLLFSATMPRKIQNFARSALVKPVTVNVGRAGAASLSVRQELEPVKAEARTVHLLHCLQKTPPPVLVFAERKQHVDAIHEYLLLKGEEHTQFQSTNDTVDSELIFDQGDVIISLPRWSSGKN
;
A
#
# COMPACT_ATOMS: atom_id res chain seq x y z
N MET A 1 13.57 -53.98 61.12
CA MET A 1 14.42 -53.33 62.14
C MET A 1 15.80 -53.21 61.50
N SER A 2 16.11 -52.02 60.94
CA SER A 2 17.23 -51.14 61.37
C SER A 2 18.59 -51.82 61.13
N GLU A 3 19.50 -51.32 60.29
CA GLU A 3 20.12 -49.99 60.36
C GLU A 3 20.76 -49.55 59.02
N VAL A 4 20.75 -48.24 58.78
CA VAL A 4 21.63 -47.44 57.91
C VAL A 4 22.18 -46.36 58.87
N PRO A 5 23.46 -45.88 58.85
CA PRO A 5 24.15 -45.34 57.67
C PRO A 5 25.70 -45.45 57.67
N VAL A 6 26.37 -45.00 56.59
CA VAL A 6 27.33 -43.87 56.57
C VAL A 6 27.71 -43.60 55.11
N LYS A 7 27.36 -42.43 54.56
CA LYS A 7 27.97 -41.88 53.34
C LYS A 7 28.93 -40.76 53.74
N ARG A 8 30.21 -40.95 53.42
CA ARG A 8 31.27 -39.92 53.49
C ARG A 8 31.05 -38.91 52.37
N TYR A 9 30.91 -37.63 52.72
CA TYR A 9 31.09 -36.53 51.78
C TYR A 9 32.33 -35.73 52.17
N HIS A 10 33.23 -35.60 51.19
CA HIS A 10 34.43 -34.77 51.24
C HIS A 10 33.99 -33.31 51.10
N ARG A 11 34.33 -32.45 52.07
CA ARG A 11 34.10 -31.01 52.02
C ARG A 11 35.42 -30.32 51.74
N GLU A 12 35.57 -29.74 50.56
CA GLU A 12 36.63 -28.77 50.30
C GLU A 12 36.31 -27.46 51.04
N LYS A 13 37.34 -26.92 51.71
CA LYS A 13 37.35 -25.59 52.30
C LYS A 13 37.87 -24.62 51.24
N SER A 14 37.14 -23.54 50.99
CA SER A 14 37.75 -22.27 50.58
C SER A 14 37.25 -21.20 51.55
N SER A 15 38.22 -20.51 52.12
CA SER A 15 38.17 -19.47 53.14
C SER A 15 37.45 -18.21 52.68
N GLU A 16 36.41 -17.80 53.40
CA GLU A 16 35.94 -16.41 53.37
C GLU A 16 36.72 -15.62 54.40
N SER A 17 37.44 -14.60 53.91
CA SER A 17 38.18 -13.60 54.66
C SER A 17 37.24 -12.55 55.24
N GLU A 18 37.60 -12.08 56.42
CA GLU A 18 36.95 -11.04 57.22
C GLU A 18 36.97 -9.67 56.53
N GLU A 19 35.87 -9.26 55.89
CA GLU A 19 35.60 -7.85 55.54
C GLU A 19 34.08 -7.62 55.53
N ASP A 20 33.45 -7.41 56.69
CA ASP A 20 32.06 -6.87 56.74
C ASP A 20 31.67 -6.41 58.18
N VAL A 21 32.52 -5.59 58.80
CA VAL A 21 32.24 -5.01 60.14
C VAL A 21 31.75 -3.55 60.08
N ASP A 22 31.74 -2.91 58.92
CA ASP A 22 31.48 -1.45 58.81
C ASP A 22 30.09 -1.03 58.29
N ASN A 23 29.12 -1.94 58.16
CA ASN A 23 27.79 -1.59 57.63
C ASN A 23 26.62 -1.91 58.58
N TYR A 24 26.71 -1.43 59.83
CA TYR A 24 25.59 -1.46 60.77
C TYR A 24 24.74 -0.18 60.67
N GLU A 25 23.57 -0.27 60.03
CA GLU A 25 22.57 0.79 60.06
C GLU A 25 21.64 0.65 61.30
N PRO A 26 21.54 1.67 62.17
CA PRO A 26 20.68 1.61 63.35
C PRO A 26 19.20 1.43 62.98
N TYR A 27 18.51 0.50 63.65
CA TYR A 27 17.10 0.24 63.38
C TYR A 27 16.20 1.42 63.80
N ILE A 28 15.59 2.07 62.80
CA ILE A 28 14.61 3.15 63.00
C ILE A 28 13.18 2.55 63.08
N PRO A 29 12.42 2.81 64.16
CA PRO A 29 11.04 2.36 64.31
C PRO A 29 10.12 2.75 63.14
N VAL A 30 9.21 1.86 62.75
CA VAL A 30 8.35 2.00 61.56
C VAL A 30 7.52 3.31 61.56
N LYS A 31 7.14 3.80 62.74
CA LYS A 31 6.35 5.03 62.90
C LYS A 31 7.15 6.28 62.47
N GLU A 32 8.44 6.34 62.76
CA GLU A 32 9.32 7.43 62.33
C GLU A 32 9.64 7.34 60.84
N ARG A 33 9.82 6.12 60.32
CA ARG A 33 10.00 5.87 58.88
C ARG A 33 8.82 6.39 58.04
N LYS A 34 7.59 6.23 58.55
CA LYS A 34 6.38 6.73 57.89
C LYS A 34 6.27 8.26 57.93
N LYS A 35 6.66 8.89 59.05
CA LYS A 35 6.71 10.35 59.21
C LYS A 35 7.77 10.98 58.29
N GLN A 36 8.95 10.37 58.19
CA GLN A 36 10.03 10.84 57.29
C GLN A 36 9.65 10.70 55.81
N LYS A 37 8.95 9.62 55.41
CA LYS A 37 8.43 9.48 54.04
C LYS A 37 7.40 10.57 53.70
N LEU A 38 6.50 10.91 54.62
CA LEU A 38 5.51 11.98 54.42
C LEU A 38 6.17 13.36 54.28
N LEU A 39 7.17 13.66 55.12
CA LEU A 39 7.95 14.90 55.02
C LEU A 39 8.76 14.97 53.71
N LYS A 40 9.33 13.85 53.26
CA LYS A 40 10.08 13.76 52.00
C LYS A 40 9.16 13.95 50.79
N LEU A 41 7.93 13.39 50.82
CA LEU A 41 6.91 13.64 49.80
C LEU A 41 6.46 15.11 49.78
N GLY A 42 6.26 15.73 50.94
CA GLY A 42 5.89 17.15 51.05
C GLY A 42 6.98 18.08 50.49
N ARG A 43 8.25 17.79 50.76
CA ARG A 43 9.39 18.53 50.20
C ARG A 43 9.54 18.34 48.69
N LEU A 44 9.32 17.13 48.17
CA LEU A 44 9.33 16.85 46.73
C LEU A 44 8.23 17.62 45.99
N GLY A 45 7.05 17.78 46.60
CA GLY A 45 5.99 18.63 46.06
C GLY A 45 6.37 20.11 46.00
N GLN A 46 7.09 20.63 46.99
CA GLN A 46 7.61 22.00 46.99
C GLN A 46 8.70 22.22 45.93
N VAL A 47 9.65 21.29 45.80
CA VAL A 47 10.72 21.37 44.80
C VAL A 47 10.17 21.22 43.38
N ALA A 48 9.14 20.40 43.17
CA ALA A 48 8.45 20.31 41.87
C ALA A 48 7.68 21.59 41.53
N ALA A 49 7.11 22.28 42.52
CA ALA A 49 6.45 23.57 42.32
C ALA A 49 7.45 24.71 42.05
N GLU A 50 8.62 24.71 42.70
CA GLU A 50 9.71 25.66 42.47
C GLU A 50 10.38 25.44 41.10
N ALA A 51 10.62 24.18 40.70
CA ALA A 51 11.14 23.85 39.37
C ALA A 51 10.16 24.22 38.23
N ALA A 52 8.85 24.08 38.46
CA ALA A 52 7.83 24.50 37.51
C ALA A 52 7.72 26.03 37.36
N ALA A 53 8.15 26.80 38.37
CA ALA A 53 8.16 28.27 38.33
C ALA A 53 9.39 28.83 37.58
N GLU A 54 10.55 28.16 37.63
CA GLU A 54 11.77 28.60 36.95
C GLU A 54 11.79 28.30 35.44
N THR A 55 10.97 27.35 34.96
CA THR A 55 10.99 26.92 33.54
C THR A 55 10.06 27.73 32.62
N LYS A 56 9.36 28.77 33.13
CA LYS A 56 8.45 29.63 32.33
C LYS A 56 9.09 30.92 31.79
N SER A 57 10.42 31.02 31.81
CA SER A 57 11.18 32.15 31.27
C SER A 57 12.05 31.72 30.09
N SER A 58 11.45 31.31 28.96
CA SER A 58 12.06 31.41 27.61
C SER A 58 11.16 30.85 26.50
N SER A 59 10.81 31.71 25.53
CA SER A 59 10.20 31.44 24.20
C SER A 59 8.77 30.88 24.20
N GLU A 60 7.81 31.26 23.36
CA GLU A 60 7.66 32.26 22.29
C GLU A 60 6.14 32.53 22.15
N ASN A 61 5.76 33.64 21.51
CA ASN A 61 4.42 34.24 21.47
C ASN A 61 3.28 33.31 20.99
N ASP A 62 2.17 33.32 21.74
CA ASP A 62 0.83 32.91 21.28
C ASP A 62 -0.06 34.17 21.27
N PRO A 63 -0.71 34.57 20.15
CA PRO A 63 -1.33 35.90 20.03
C PRO A 63 -2.78 36.00 20.53
N ASP A 64 -3.32 35.01 21.25
CA ASP A 64 -4.77 34.98 21.56
C ASP A 64 -5.15 35.13 23.04
N ASP A 65 -4.23 35.51 23.92
CA ASP A 65 -4.51 35.73 25.36
C ASP A 65 -4.55 37.22 25.79
N GLU A 66 -4.81 38.15 24.86
CA GLU A 66 -4.96 39.60 25.16
C GLU A 66 -6.40 40.05 25.49
N ALA A 67 -7.32 39.13 25.81
CA ALA A 67 -8.69 39.49 26.20
C ALA A 67 -9.16 38.76 27.45
N SER A 68 -8.51 39.01 28.60
CA SER A 68 -9.15 38.94 29.94
C SER A 68 -8.21 39.31 31.10
N GLN A 69 -7.36 40.33 30.95
CA GLN A 69 -6.81 41.06 32.11
C GLN A 69 -7.75 42.19 32.55
N GLU A 70 -9.07 41.93 32.60
CA GLU A 70 -10.05 42.83 33.18
C GLU A 70 -10.13 42.62 34.71
N GLU A 71 -9.58 43.60 35.43
CA GLU A 71 -9.95 44.04 36.78
C GLU A 71 -10.70 43.04 37.69
N TRP A 72 -9.98 42.34 38.57
CA TRP A 72 -10.57 41.93 39.86
C TRP A 72 -10.23 42.95 40.94
N GLY A 73 -10.73 44.18 40.76
CA GLY A 73 -10.96 45.06 41.91
C GLY A 73 -11.94 44.37 42.85
N ARG A 74 -11.62 44.30 44.15
CA ARG A 74 -12.49 43.68 45.18
C ARG A 74 -13.92 44.21 45.04
N ARG A 75 -14.83 43.42 44.44
CA ARG A 75 -16.27 43.70 44.52
C ARG A 75 -16.69 43.41 45.95
N TYR A 76 -16.82 44.46 46.75
CA TYR A 76 -17.06 44.37 48.20
C TYR A 76 -18.45 43.84 48.61
N ASN A 77 -19.31 43.42 47.66
CA ASN A 77 -20.70 43.03 47.93
C ASN A 77 -21.11 41.64 47.41
N VAL A 78 -20.16 40.72 47.18
CA VAL A 78 -20.51 39.34 46.74
C VAL A 78 -20.19 38.34 47.85
N SER A 79 -21.14 37.45 48.16
CA SER A 79 -20.98 36.40 49.18
C SER A 79 -19.76 35.52 48.87
N LEU A 80 -18.99 35.17 49.91
CA LEU A 80 -17.82 34.28 49.78
C LEU A 80 -18.20 32.91 49.20
N LEU A 81 -19.45 32.46 49.40
CA LEU A 81 -19.97 31.22 48.82
C LEU A 81 -20.15 31.32 47.29
N ASP A 82 -20.61 32.46 46.78
CA ASP A 82 -20.80 32.69 45.34
C ASP A 82 -19.46 32.87 44.63
N GLN A 83 -18.48 33.50 45.29
CA GLN A 83 -17.12 33.57 44.75
C GLN A 83 -16.48 32.17 44.64
N HIS A 84 -16.75 31.29 45.61
CA HIS A 84 -16.24 29.93 45.59
C HIS A 84 -16.90 29.06 44.50
N SER A 85 -18.21 29.21 44.29
CA SER A 85 -18.93 28.49 43.22
C SER A 85 -18.49 28.96 41.82
N GLU A 86 -18.27 30.25 41.63
CA GLU A 86 -17.76 30.82 40.38
C GLU A 86 -16.33 30.33 40.09
N LEU A 87 -15.44 30.38 41.10
CA LEU A 87 -14.07 29.87 40.98
C LEU A 87 -14.04 28.36 40.70
N LYS A 88 -14.95 27.59 41.31
CA LYS A 88 -15.09 26.15 41.04
C LYS A 88 -15.57 25.91 39.61
N ARG A 89 -16.54 26.68 39.10
CA ARG A 89 -17.02 26.57 37.72
C ARG A 89 -15.94 26.92 36.69
N ILE A 90 -15.13 27.95 36.96
CA ILE A 90 -13.99 28.34 36.12
C ILE A 90 -12.91 27.26 36.14
N ALA A 91 -12.62 26.66 37.30
CA ALA A 91 -11.67 25.56 37.42
C ALA A 91 -12.15 24.29 36.69
N GLU A 92 -13.44 23.95 36.79
CA GLU A 92 -14.06 22.83 36.08
C GLU A 92 -14.04 23.04 34.56
N ALA A 93 -14.34 24.26 34.07
CA ALA A 93 -14.27 24.59 32.65
C ALA A 93 -12.83 24.52 32.10
N ARG A 94 -11.83 24.98 32.86
CA ARG A 94 -10.41 24.85 32.52
C ARG A 94 -9.95 23.38 32.50
N ALA A 95 -10.42 22.57 33.45
CA ALA A 95 -10.12 21.14 33.48
C ALA A 95 -10.75 20.40 32.28
N LEU A 96 -11.97 20.76 31.88
CA LEU A 96 -12.65 20.18 30.72
C LEU A 96 -11.95 20.55 29.40
N SER A 97 -11.51 21.81 29.26
CA SER A 97 -10.72 22.26 28.10
C SER A 97 -9.34 21.60 28.04
N ALA A 98 -8.67 21.41 29.18
CA ALA A 98 -7.40 20.69 29.25
C ALA A 98 -7.56 19.21 28.87
N ALA A 99 -8.62 18.55 29.35
CA ALA A 99 -8.93 17.17 28.97
C ALA A 99 -9.25 17.02 27.47
N GLU A 100 -9.94 18.00 26.87
CA GLU A 100 -10.22 17.99 25.43
C GLU A 100 -8.95 18.18 24.58
N ARG A 101 -8.01 19.05 25.00
CA ARG A 101 -6.69 19.18 24.37
C ARG A 101 -5.90 17.90 24.48
N GLN A 102 -5.88 17.30 25.67
CA GLN A 102 -5.19 16.04 25.91
C GLN A 102 -5.77 14.91 25.04
N ALA A 103 -7.09 14.81 24.91
CA ALA A 103 -7.73 13.83 24.02
C ALA A 103 -7.37 14.05 22.54
N LYS A 104 -7.31 15.31 22.07
CA LYS A 104 -6.86 15.64 20.70
C LYS A 104 -5.38 15.32 20.47
N GLU A 105 -4.54 15.58 21.46
CA GLU A 105 -3.12 15.21 21.43
C GLU A 105 -2.94 13.69 21.42
N GLU A 106 -3.68 12.96 22.26
CA GLU A 106 -3.69 11.50 22.27
C GLU A 106 -4.19 10.93 20.93
N GLU A 107 -5.24 11.50 20.34
CA GLU A 107 -5.73 11.11 18.99
C GLU A 107 -4.68 11.41 17.91
N HIS A 108 -3.99 12.55 18.00
CA HIS A 108 -2.91 12.92 17.07
C HIS A 108 -1.70 11.99 17.21
N ILE A 109 -1.30 11.66 18.44
CA ILE A 109 -0.25 10.67 18.73
C ILE A 109 -0.69 9.31 18.19
N LEU A 110 -1.92 8.88 18.43
CA LEU A 110 -2.44 7.61 17.92
C LEU A 110 -2.44 7.57 16.37
N LYS A 111 -2.83 8.65 15.70
CA LYS A 111 -2.77 8.78 14.24
C LYS A 111 -1.33 8.76 13.71
N SER A 112 -0.41 9.47 14.36
CA SER A 112 1.00 9.50 13.97
C SER A 112 1.70 8.14 14.20
N VAL A 113 1.35 7.46 15.30
CA VAL A 113 1.82 6.10 15.58
C VAL A 113 1.20 5.12 14.59
N ALA A 114 -0.08 5.22 14.24
CA ALA A 114 -0.72 4.37 13.23
C ALA A 114 -0.11 4.56 11.82
N GLN A 115 0.31 5.78 11.48
CA GLN A 115 1.03 6.05 10.23
C GLN A 115 2.45 5.47 10.21
N ASN A 116 3.11 5.43 11.38
CA ASN A 116 4.49 4.95 11.53
C ASN A 116 4.60 3.46 11.91
N THR A 117 3.55 2.87 12.47
CA THR A 117 3.45 1.45 12.79
C THR A 117 3.14 0.75 11.47
N ALA A 118 4.23 0.42 10.77
CA ALA A 118 4.25 -0.16 9.44
C ALA A 118 3.21 -1.27 9.26
N LEU A 119 2.78 -1.44 8.01
CA LEU A 119 1.72 -2.32 7.51
C LEU A 119 2.00 -3.81 7.73
N MET A 120 2.09 -4.16 9.00
CA MET A 120 2.37 -5.45 9.58
C MET A 120 1.06 -6.02 10.14
N GLY A 121 0.93 -7.34 10.07
CA GLY A 121 -0.19 -8.02 10.71
C GLY A 121 -0.26 -7.69 12.20
N VAL A 122 -1.47 -7.59 12.76
CA VAL A 122 -1.67 -7.46 14.22
C VAL A 122 -0.89 -8.54 14.97
N ALA A 123 -0.82 -9.74 14.39
CA ALA A 123 -0.04 -10.87 14.90
C ALA A 123 1.49 -10.69 14.80
N GLU A 124 1.99 -9.94 13.81
CA GLU A 124 3.41 -9.66 13.63
C GLU A 124 3.86 -8.52 14.55
N LEU A 125 3.01 -7.51 14.72
CA LEU A 125 3.20 -6.42 15.69
C LEU A 125 3.23 -6.96 17.12
N ALA A 126 2.28 -7.84 17.46
CA ALA A 126 2.26 -8.49 18.77
C ALA A 126 3.50 -9.35 19.05
N LYS A 127 4.19 -9.82 18.00
CA LYS A 127 5.43 -10.61 18.09
C LYS A 127 6.71 -9.78 17.89
N GLY A 128 6.60 -8.47 17.61
CA GLY A 128 7.74 -7.59 17.34
C GLY A 128 8.57 -7.98 16.10
N ILE A 129 7.98 -8.67 15.11
CA ILE A 129 8.72 -9.19 13.94
C ILE A 129 8.93 -8.08 12.91
N GLN A 130 10.14 -7.54 12.79
CA GLN A 130 10.47 -6.60 11.72
C GLN A 130 11.21 -7.32 10.58
N TYR A 131 10.63 -7.29 9.37
CA TYR A 131 11.30 -7.81 8.18
C TYR A 131 12.29 -6.76 7.65
N SER A 132 13.57 -7.10 7.64
CA SER A 132 14.66 -6.24 7.15
C SER A 132 15.24 -6.70 5.80
N GLU A 133 15.02 -7.96 5.43
CA GLU A 133 15.63 -8.60 4.27
C GLU A 133 14.58 -9.05 3.25
N PRO A 134 14.89 -9.04 1.94
CA PRO A 134 13.97 -9.52 0.90
C PRO A 134 13.63 -11.02 1.02
N ILE A 135 12.51 -11.44 0.42
CA ILE A 135 12.16 -12.86 0.38
C ILE A 135 13.19 -13.63 -0.47
N LYS A 136 13.63 -14.79 0.03
CA LYS A 136 14.60 -15.62 -0.71
C LYS A 136 13.88 -16.45 -1.76
N THR A 137 14.25 -16.27 -3.03
CA THR A 137 13.77 -17.10 -4.14
C THR A 137 14.85 -18.10 -4.58
N SER A 138 14.41 -19.17 -5.26
CA SER A 138 15.30 -20.14 -5.90
C SER A 138 15.91 -19.61 -7.21
N TRP A 139 15.37 -18.53 -7.75
CA TRP A 139 15.80 -17.99 -9.04
C TRP A 139 17.16 -17.31 -8.94
N ARG A 140 17.97 -17.49 -9.98
CA ARG A 140 19.26 -16.80 -10.16
C ARG A 140 19.41 -16.41 -11.63
N ALA A 141 19.91 -15.20 -11.87
CA ALA A 141 20.24 -14.74 -13.21
C ALA A 141 21.23 -15.71 -13.91
N PRO A 142 21.24 -15.78 -15.25
CA PRO A 142 22.25 -16.56 -15.99
C PRO A 142 23.67 -16.06 -15.71
N ARG A 143 24.64 -16.97 -15.71
CA ARG A 143 26.08 -16.62 -15.55
C ARG A 143 26.54 -15.60 -16.59
N CYS A 144 26.13 -15.77 -17.85
CA CYS A 144 26.46 -14.82 -18.92
C CYS A 144 25.95 -13.38 -18.69
N VAL A 145 25.00 -13.16 -17.78
CA VAL A 145 24.55 -11.83 -17.37
C VAL A 145 25.28 -11.36 -16.11
N LEU A 146 25.51 -12.26 -15.15
CA LEU A 146 26.20 -11.97 -13.89
C LEU A 146 27.69 -11.67 -14.08
N ASP A 147 28.34 -12.33 -15.05
CA ASP A 147 29.77 -12.17 -15.32
C ASP A 147 30.09 -10.88 -16.10
N LEU A 148 29.05 -10.15 -16.55
CA LEU A 148 29.24 -8.86 -17.20
C LEU A 148 29.61 -7.79 -16.18
N PRO A 149 30.52 -6.86 -16.52
CA PRO A 149 30.84 -5.75 -15.63
C PRO A 149 29.64 -4.82 -15.48
N GLU A 150 29.53 -4.17 -14.32
CA GLU A 150 28.43 -3.26 -13.98
C GLU A 150 28.24 -2.14 -15.02
N SER A 151 29.34 -1.64 -15.59
CA SER A 151 29.30 -0.65 -16.68
C SER A 151 28.50 -1.11 -17.89
N ARG A 152 28.47 -2.43 -18.19
CA ARG A 152 27.64 -2.97 -19.26
C ARG A 152 26.17 -2.97 -18.89
N HIS A 153 25.83 -3.26 -17.63
CA HIS A 153 24.47 -3.17 -17.13
C HIS A 153 23.95 -1.73 -17.17
N ASP A 154 24.80 -0.77 -16.79
CA ASP A 154 24.46 0.65 -16.82
C ASP A 154 24.24 1.17 -18.24
N LEU A 155 25.04 0.72 -19.21
CA LEU A 155 24.78 1.00 -20.62
C LEU A 155 23.40 0.50 -21.06
N VAL A 156 22.97 -0.71 -20.62
CA VAL A 156 21.61 -1.19 -20.91
C VAL A 156 20.54 -0.26 -20.34
N ARG A 157 20.72 0.17 -19.08
CA ARG A 157 19.78 1.05 -18.40
C ARG A 157 19.72 2.40 -19.12
N GLN A 158 20.87 2.96 -19.51
CA GLN A 158 20.97 4.20 -20.25
C GLN A 158 20.30 4.11 -21.63
N ASP A 159 20.60 3.07 -22.41
CA ASP A 159 20.05 2.84 -23.75
C ASP A 159 18.51 2.76 -23.72
N LEU A 160 17.99 2.08 -22.70
CA LEU A 160 16.55 1.87 -22.52
C LEU A 160 15.87 2.94 -21.67
N ARG A 161 16.61 3.98 -21.24
CA ARG A 161 16.13 5.09 -20.39
C ARG A 161 15.44 4.59 -19.11
N ILE A 162 16.07 3.60 -18.47
CA ILE A 162 15.63 3.02 -17.21
C ILE A 162 16.41 3.74 -16.09
N LEU A 163 15.69 4.40 -15.20
CA LEU A 163 16.22 4.93 -13.96
C LEU A 163 15.94 3.90 -12.87
N VAL A 164 16.97 3.54 -12.11
CA VAL A 164 16.84 2.56 -11.03
C VAL A 164 17.42 3.11 -9.75
N GLU A 165 16.68 2.93 -8.66
CA GLU A 165 17.08 3.32 -7.31
C GLU A 165 16.90 2.14 -6.36
N GLY A 166 17.73 2.07 -5.32
CA GLY A 166 17.72 1.01 -4.31
C GLY A 166 19.07 0.28 -4.20
N GLU A 167 19.22 -0.49 -3.13
CA GLU A 167 20.42 -1.30 -2.87
C GLU A 167 20.35 -2.62 -3.65
N ASP A 168 21.48 -3.26 -3.95
CA ASP A 168 21.59 -4.61 -4.54
C ASP A 168 20.68 -4.89 -5.75
N VAL A 169 20.60 -3.96 -6.69
CA VAL A 169 19.73 -4.05 -7.87
C VAL A 169 20.16 -5.22 -8.78
N PRO A 170 19.27 -6.20 -9.08
CA PRO A 170 19.61 -7.29 -9.98
C PRO A 170 19.93 -6.79 -11.41
N PRO A 171 20.79 -7.50 -12.15
CA PRO A 171 21.21 -7.04 -13.48
C PRO A 171 20.04 -7.05 -14.48
N PRO A 172 19.98 -6.08 -15.42
CA PRO A 172 18.95 -6.01 -16.44
C PRO A 172 19.10 -7.18 -17.43
N ILE A 173 17.98 -7.81 -17.81
CA ILE A 173 17.96 -8.95 -18.74
C ILE A 173 17.20 -8.58 -20.03
N LYS A 174 17.90 -8.62 -21.17
CA LYS A 174 17.38 -8.17 -22.47
C LYS A 174 16.44 -9.18 -23.17
N THR A 175 16.38 -10.43 -22.73
CA THR A 175 15.58 -11.49 -23.40
C THR A 175 14.80 -12.33 -22.41
N PHE A 176 13.56 -12.71 -22.76
CA PHE A 176 12.73 -13.59 -21.93
C PHE A 176 13.37 -14.97 -21.70
N GLN A 177 14.15 -15.46 -22.67
CA GLN A 177 14.89 -16.72 -22.55
C GLN A 177 15.92 -16.67 -21.42
N HIS A 178 16.67 -15.57 -21.30
CA HIS A 178 17.64 -15.37 -20.22
C HIS A 178 16.96 -15.14 -18.86
N MET A 179 15.67 -14.79 -18.82
CA MET A 179 14.89 -14.75 -17.58
C MET A 179 14.53 -16.15 -17.05
N LYS A 180 14.83 -17.23 -17.80
CA LYS A 180 14.64 -18.64 -17.43
C LYS A 180 13.18 -19.04 -17.17
N PHE A 181 12.23 -18.44 -17.89
CA PHE A 181 10.83 -18.81 -17.80
C PHE A 181 10.54 -20.23 -18.32
N PRO A 182 9.53 -20.94 -17.76
CA PRO A 182 9.05 -22.21 -18.31
C PRO A 182 8.63 -22.11 -19.78
N LYS A 183 8.75 -23.23 -20.52
CA LYS A 183 8.40 -23.30 -21.94
C LYS A 183 6.97 -22.83 -22.25
N GLY A 184 6.01 -23.10 -21.37
CA GLY A 184 4.64 -22.64 -21.52
C GLY A 184 4.49 -21.12 -21.50
N ILE A 185 5.24 -20.42 -20.63
CA ILE A 185 5.26 -18.95 -20.62
C ILE A 185 5.87 -18.41 -21.92
N LEU A 186 6.99 -18.99 -22.38
CA LEU A 186 7.63 -18.57 -23.63
C LEU A 186 6.71 -18.75 -24.85
N ARG A 187 6.00 -19.87 -24.93
CA ARG A 187 4.97 -20.10 -25.97
C ARG A 187 3.81 -19.11 -25.87
N GLY A 188 3.39 -18.77 -24.65
CA GLY A 188 2.34 -17.77 -24.43
C GLY A 188 2.75 -16.37 -24.89
N LEU A 189 4.02 -16.00 -24.72
CA LEU A 189 4.58 -14.74 -25.21
C LEU A 189 4.62 -14.72 -26.75
N GLU A 190 5.09 -15.81 -27.36
CA GLU A 190 5.12 -15.98 -28.81
C GLU A 190 3.71 -15.89 -29.43
N ALA A 191 2.72 -16.55 -28.83
CA ALA A 191 1.33 -16.51 -29.27
C ALA A 191 0.70 -15.10 -29.18
N LYS A 192 1.16 -14.25 -28.25
CA LYS A 192 0.78 -12.83 -28.17
C LYS A 192 1.62 -11.92 -29.08
N GLY A 193 2.57 -12.45 -29.84
CA GLY A 193 3.47 -11.66 -30.69
C GLY A 193 4.53 -10.86 -29.91
N ILE A 194 4.75 -11.17 -28.63
CA ILE A 194 5.67 -10.44 -27.75
C ILE A 194 7.08 -11.05 -27.89
N LYS A 195 7.90 -10.44 -28.76
CA LYS A 195 9.24 -10.97 -29.11
C LYS A 195 10.32 -10.58 -28.12
N SER A 196 10.25 -9.38 -27.54
CA SER A 196 11.29 -8.82 -26.67
C SER A 196 10.66 -8.08 -25.48
N PRO A 197 11.32 -8.09 -24.31
CA PRO A 197 10.82 -7.38 -23.13
C PRO A 197 10.85 -5.87 -23.34
N THR A 198 9.85 -5.17 -22.80
CA THR A 198 9.83 -3.70 -22.73
C THR A 198 10.83 -3.20 -21.68
N PRO A 199 11.23 -1.91 -21.68
CA PRO A 199 12.22 -1.41 -20.72
C PRO A 199 11.88 -1.69 -19.25
N ILE A 200 10.60 -1.56 -18.86
CA ILE A 200 10.18 -1.85 -17.47
C ILE A 200 10.29 -3.35 -17.15
N GLN A 201 10.13 -4.23 -18.15
CA GLN A 201 10.28 -5.68 -18.01
C GLN A 201 11.75 -6.09 -17.93
N VAL A 202 12.65 -5.42 -18.66
CA VAL A 202 14.09 -5.72 -18.68
C VAL A 202 14.71 -5.64 -17.28
N GLN A 203 14.32 -4.65 -16.49
CA GLN A 203 14.82 -4.46 -15.12
C GLN A 203 13.86 -4.98 -14.05
N GLY A 204 12.55 -4.82 -14.26
CA GLY A 204 11.54 -5.20 -13.29
C GLY A 204 11.41 -6.70 -13.11
N ILE A 205 11.39 -7.49 -14.19
CA ILE A 205 11.24 -8.95 -14.08
C ILE A 205 12.40 -9.57 -13.26
N PRO A 206 13.68 -9.26 -13.52
CA PRO A 206 14.79 -9.74 -12.69
C PRO A 206 14.69 -9.31 -11.22
N ALA A 207 14.23 -8.08 -10.94
CA ALA A 207 14.01 -7.60 -9.58
C ALA A 207 12.95 -8.46 -8.86
N VAL A 208 11.81 -8.67 -9.50
CA VAL A 208 10.72 -9.49 -8.96
C VAL A 208 11.15 -10.95 -8.79
N LEU A 209 11.79 -11.56 -9.79
CA LEU A 209 12.25 -12.95 -9.71
C LEU A 209 13.30 -13.16 -8.61
N SER A 210 14.07 -12.13 -8.25
CA SER A 210 15.05 -12.16 -7.16
C SER A 210 14.41 -12.02 -5.77
N GLY A 211 13.09 -11.82 -5.67
CA GLY A 211 12.39 -11.66 -4.40
C GLY A 211 12.46 -10.25 -3.81
N ARG A 212 12.89 -9.26 -4.59
CA ARG A 212 12.91 -7.85 -4.15
C ARG A 212 11.51 -7.25 -4.21
N ASP A 213 11.17 -6.51 -3.18
CA ASP A 213 10.06 -5.54 -3.25
C ASP A 213 10.38 -4.52 -4.35
N MET A 214 9.35 -4.04 -5.05
CA MET A 214 9.56 -3.19 -6.22
C MET A 214 8.53 -2.07 -6.30
N ILE A 215 9.00 -0.88 -6.67
CA ILE A 215 8.16 0.23 -7.12
C ILE A 215 8.38 0.39 -8.63
N GLY A 216 7.36 0.10 -9.43
CA GLY A 216 7.38 0.25 -10.88
C GLY A 216 6.68 1.51 -11.33
N ILE A 217 7.43 2.51 -11.79
CA ILE A 217 6.90 3.77 -12.32
C ILE A 217 6.97 3.75 -13.84
N ALA A 218 5.82 3.67 -14.50
CA ALA A 218 5.73 3.76 -15.95
C ALA A 218 4.31 4.13 -16.40
N PHE A 219 4.17 4.69 -17.60
CA PHE A 219 2.88 5.03 -18.20
C PHE A 219 2.07 3.77 -18.59
N THR A 220 0.79 3.92 -18.92
CA THR A 220 -0.07 2.83 -19.42
C THR A 220 0.47 2.29 -20.75
N GLY A 221 0.30 0.99 -21.03
CA GLY A 221 0.84 0.38 -22.26
C GLY A 221 2.36 0.12 -22.28
N SER A 222 3.10 0.51 -21.23
CA SER A 222 4.54 0.18 -21.08
C SER A 222 4.83 -1.30 -20.79
N GLY A 223 3.80 -2.12 -20.61
CA GLY A 223 3.92 -3.56 -20.36
C GLY A 223 4.12 -3.95 -18.89
N LYS A 224 3.74 -3.08 -17.93
CA LYS A 224 3.81 -3.34 -16.47
C LYS A 224 3.16 -4.66 -16.06
N THR A 225 2.02 -5.01 -16.66
CA THR A 225 1.26 -6.21 -16.29
C THR A 225 2.08 -7.50 -16.37
N LEU A 226 2.97 -7.62 -17.35
CA LEU A 226 3.83 -8.81 -17.48
C LEU A 226 4.96 -8.84 -16.44
N VAL A 227 5.34 -7.70 -15.89
CA VAL A 227 6.36 -7.61 -14.85
C VAL A 227 5.93 -8.35 -13.59
N PHE A 228 4.64 -8.24 -13.23
CA PHE A 228 4.12 -8.91 -12.03
C PHE A 228 3.35 -10.20 -12.31
N THR A 229 2.82 -10.42 -13.52
CA THR A 229 2.09 -11.67 -13.83
C THR A 229 3.01 -12.83 -14.22
N LEU A 230 4.10 -12.59 -14.96
CA LEU A 230 4.98 -13.69 -15.36
C LEU A 230 5.73 -14.32 -14.18
N PRO A 231 6.33 -13.53 -13.25
CA PRO A 231 7.01 -14.10 -12.09
C PRO A 231 6.06 -14.85 -11.16
N ILE A 232 4.86 -14.32 -10.88
CA ILE A 232 3.92 -15.02 -9.99
C ILE A 232 3.46 -16.35 -10.57
N ILE A 233 3.22 -16.42 -11.89
CA ILE A 233 2.87 -17.67 -12.55
C ILE A 233 4.02 -18.68 -12.42
N MET A 234 5.27 -18.24 -12.63
CA MET A 234 6.45 -19.09 -12.46
C MET A 234 6.59 -19.58 -11.01
N PHE A 235 6.40 -18.70 -10.02
CA PHE A 235 6.43 -19.08 -8.61
C PHE A 235 5.32 -20.06 -8.26
N CYS A 236 4.10 -19.87 -8.75
CA CYS A 236 3.00 -20.83 -8.53
C CYS A 236 3.28 -22.20 -9.13
N VAL A 237 3.88 -22.27 -10.34
CA VAL A 237 4.34 -23.54 -10.93
C VAL A 237 5.39 -24.20 -10.04
N GLU A 238 6.37 -23.44 -9.55
CA GLU A 238 7.40 -23.98 -8.67
C GLU A 238 6.82 -24.51 -7.35
N GLN A 239 5.89 -23.78 -6.74
CA GLN A 239 5.25 -24.21 -5.49
C GLN A 239 4.37 -25.44 -5.71
N GLU A 240 3.53 -25.49 -6.74
CA GLU A 240 2.66 -26.65 -7.02
C GLU A 240 3.47 -27.93 -7.29
N VAL A 241 4.66 -27.81 -7.90
CA VAL A 241 5.59 -28.95 -8.09
C VAL A 241 6.23 -29.39 -6.76
N LYS A 242 6.57 -28.44 -5.88
CA LYS A 242 7.20 -28.74 -4.58
C LYS A 242 6.22 -29.30 -3.57
N MET A 243 5.06 -28.66 -3.43
CA MET A 243 4.01 -28.97 -2.48
C MET A 243 2.67 -28.53 -3.08
N PRO A 244 1.84 -29.48 -3.55
CA PRO A 244 0.55 -29.16 -4.14
C PRO A 244 -0.38 -28.41 -3.17
N PHE A 245 -1.06 -27.39 -3.68
CA PHE A 245 -2.00 -26.59 -2.90
C PHE A 245 -3.21 -27.43 -2.49
N ILE A 246 -3.57 -27.39 -1.21
CA ILE A 246 -4.78 -28.05 -0.72
C ILE A 246 -5.95 -27.07 -0.60
N ARG A 247 -7.12 -27.62 -0.30
CA ARG A 247 -8.37 -26.86 -0.23
C ARG A 247 -8.29 -25.77 0.85
N ASN A 248 -8.76 -24.57 0.53
CA ASN A 248 -8.93 -23.46 1.47
C ASN A 248 -7.65 -22.93 2.16
N GLU A 249 -6.46 -23.13 1.58
CA GLU A 249 -5.21 -22.51 2.09
C GLU A 249 -5.12 -21.01 1.81
N GLY A 250 -5.77 -20.57 0.72
CA GLY A 250 -5.65 -19.22 0.21
C GLY A 250 -4.69 -19.12 -0.98
N PRO A 251 -4.67 -17.97 -1.67
CA PRO A 251 -3.79 -17.75 -2.81
C PRO A 251 -2.34 -17.56 -2.34
N TYR A 252 -1.39 -18.01 -3.17
CA TYR A 252 0.03 -17.67 -3.04
C TYR A 252 0.31 -16.25 -3.52
N GLY A 253 -0.36 -15.86 -4.62
CA GLY A 253 -0.25 -14.54 -5.23
C GLY A 253 -1.56 -13.78 -5.20
N LEU A 254 -1.51 -12.55 -4.71
CA LEU A 254 -2.62 -11.61 -4.72
C LEU A 254 -2.28 -10.41 -5.60
N ILE A 255 -3.17 -10.06 -6.52
CA ILE A 255 -3.08 -8.85 -7.34
C ILE A 255 -4.31 -8.00 -7.06
N ILE A 256 -4.09 -6.77 -6.61
CA ILE A 256 -5.14 -5.79 -6.31
C ILE A 256 -5.15 -4.73 -7.42
N CYS A 257 -6.33 -4.50 -8.00
CA CYS A 257 -6.56 -3.48 -9.03
C CYS A 257 -7.67 -2.50 -8.58
N PRO A 258 -7.60 -1.21 -8.94
CA PRO A 258 -8.60 -0.20 -8.56
C PRO A 258 -9.97 -0.40 -9.19
N SER A 259 -10.04 -1.03 -10.37
CA SER A 259 -11.29 -1.18 -11.13
C SER A 259 -11.56 -2.63 -11.52
N ARG A 260 -12.85 -2.92 -11.76
CA ARG A 260 -13.33 -4.24 -12.18
C ARG A 260 -12.78 -4.61 -13.57
N GLU A 261 -12.72 -3.63 -14.47
CA GLU A 261 -12.25 -3.81 -15.84
C GLU A 261 -10.77 -4.17 -15.85
N LEU A 262 -9.95 -3.43 -15.09
CA LEU A 262 -8.51 -3.69 -15.00
C LEU A 262 -8.21 -5.05 -14.35
N ALA A 263 -8.97 -5.42 -13.32
CA ALA A 263 -8.88 -6.74 -12.70
C ALA A 263 -9.22 -7.85 -13.70
N LYS A 264 -10.30 -7.70 -14.49
CA LYS A 264 -10.69 -8.66 -15.52
C LYS A 264 -9.60 -8.80 -16.60
N GLN A 265 -9.09 -7.68 -17.12
CA GLN A 265 -8.00 -7.68 -18.11
C GLN A 265 -6.75 -8.40 -17.58
N THR A 266 -6.38 -8.15 -16.33
CA THR A 266 -5.23 -8.81 -15.69
C THR A 266 -5.47 -10.31 -15.51
N HIS A 267 -6.67 -10.71 -15.09
CA HIS A 267 -7.05 -12.12 -14.96
C HIS A 267 -7.04 -12.84 -16.32
N ASP A 268 -7.53 -12.22 -17.39
CA ASP A 268 -7.51 -12.79 -18.74
C ASP A 268 -6.08 -13.01 -19.25
N ILE A 269 -5.15 -12.10 -18.91
CA ILE A 269 -3.72 -12.27 -19.18
C ILE A 269 -3.17 -13.49 -18.44
N ILE A 270 -3.54 -13.69 -17.18
CA ILE A 270 -3.12 -14.87 -16.41
C ILE A 270 -3.66 -16.15 -17.04
N LEU A 271 -4.96 -16.20 -17.35
CA LEU A 271 -5.61 -17.36 -17.98
C LEU A 271 -4.94 -17.75 -19.30
N HIS A 272 -4.53 -16.76 -20.11
CA HIS A 272 -3.77 -16.99 -21.33
C HIS A 272 -2.49 -17.79 -21.08
N PHE A 273 -1.66 -17.36 -20.12
CA PHE A 273 -0.40 -18.05 -19.81
C PHE A 273 -0.62 -19.40 -19.13
N VAL A 274 -1.63 -19.52 -18.26
CA VAL A 274 -2.02 -20.79 -17.63
C VAL A 274 -2.43 -21.83 -18.68
N LYS A 275 -3.20 -21.42 -19.70
CA LYS A 275 -3.57 -22.30 -20.82
C LYS A 275 -2.34 -22.83 -21.56
N HIS A 276 -1.37 -21.96 -21.86
CA HIS A 276 -0.14 -22.37 -22.54
C HIS A 276 0.76 -23.25 -21.67
N LEU A 277 0.80 -23.04 -20.35
CA LEU A 277 1.48 -23.93 -19.41
C LEU A 277 0.90 -25.34 -19.44
N LYS A 278 -0.43 -25.46 -19.37
CA LYS A 278 -1.14 -26.76 -19.46
C LYS A 278 -0.81 -27.50 -20.76
N MET A 279 -0.76 -26.79 -21.90
CA MET A 279 -0.38 -27.37 -23.20
C MET A 279 1.07 -27.89 -23.24
N THR A 280 1.93 -27.42 -22.34
CA THR A 280 3.34 -27.87 -22.24
C THR A 280 3.59 -28.90 -21.15
N GLY A 281 2.52 -29.43 -20.53
CA GLY A 281 2.62 -30.45 -19.48
C GLY A 281 3.02 -29.92 -18.09
N SER A 282 2.91 -28.60 -17.87
CA SER A 282 3.05 -28.03 -16.52
C SER A 282 1.81 -28.34 -15.67
N PRO A 283 1.93 -28.36 -14.33
CA PRO A 283 0.78 -28.59 -13.46
C PRO A 283 -0.30 -27.52 -13.64
N GLU A 284 -1.54 -27.86 -13.27
CA GLU A 284 -2.69 -26.96 -13.39
C GLU A 284 -2.56 -25.81 -12.38
N ILE A 285 -2.32 -24.60 -12.89
CA ILE A 285 -2.39 -23.39 -12.09
C ILE A 285 -3.82 -22.87 -12.09
N ARG A 286 -4.33 -22.58 -10.90
CA ARG A 286 -5.72 -22.18 -10.65
C ARG A 286 -5.76 -20.70 -10.26
N SER A 287 -6.46 -19.88 -11.04
CA SER A 287 -6.67 -18.46 -10.76
C SER A 287 -8.15 -18.13 -10.60
N CYS A 288 -8.46 -17.11 -9.80
CA CYS A 288 -9.83 -16.61 -9.66
C CYS A 288 -9.88 -15.07 -9.67
N LEU A 289 -11.07 -14.56 -9.97
CA LEU A 289 -11.37 -13.14 -10.06
C LEU A 289 -12.38 -12.77 -8.97
N ALA A 290 -11.98 -11.87 -8.06
CA ALA A 290 -12.79 -11.40 -6.94
C ALA A 290 -13.15 -9.92 -7.13
N ILE A 291 -14.20 -9.67 -7.93
CA ILE A 291 -14.69 -8.31 -8.23
C ILE A 291 -16.19 -8.17 -7.95
N GLY A 292 -16.64 -6.94 -7.74
CA GLY A 292 -18.07 -6.62 -7.67
C GLY A 292 -18.81 -6.99 -8.96
N GLY A 293 -20.07 -7.41 -8.84
CA GLY A 293 -20.91 -7.79 -10.00
C GLY A 293 -20.70 -9.22 -10.52
N VAL A 294 -19.62 -9.91 -10.13
CA VAL A 294 -19.42 -11.34 -10.42
C VAL A 294 -19.90 -12.19 -9.24
N ALA A 295 -20.52 -13.34 -9.55
CA ALA A 295 -21.01 -14.27 -8.55
C ALA A 295 -19.85 -14.82 -7.70
N VAL A 296 -19.98 -14.70 -6.37
CA VAL A 296 -18.95 -15.17 -5.43
C VAL A 296 -18.73 -16.68 -5.55
N SER A 297 -19.77 -17.44 -5.92
CA SER A 297 -19.72 -18.89 -6.10
C SER A 297 -18.65 -19.35 -7.08
N GLU A 298 -18.44 -18.64 -8.19
CA GLU A 298 -17.42 -18.98 -9.20
C GLU A 298 -16.01 -18.88 -8.61
N CYS A 299 -15.75 -17.81 -7.87
CA CYS A 299 -14.49 -17.64 -7.15
C CYS A 299 -14.32 -18.74 -6.08
N MET A 300 -15.39 -19.05 -5.35
CA MET A 300 -15.35 -20.05 -4.28
C MET A 300 -15.12 -21.48 -4.78
N GLU A 301 -15.62 -21.84 -5.95
CA GLU A 301 -15.33 -23.14 -6.56
C GLU A 301 -13.83 -23.33 -6.78
N VAL A 302 -13.15 -22.29 -7.28
CA VAL A 302 -11.70 -22.30 -7.48
C VAL A 302 -10.95 -22.34 -6.14
N VAL A 303 -11.39 -21.53 -5.16
CA VAL A 303 -10.80 -21.51 -3.80
C VAL A 303 -10.90 -22.88 -3.12
N GLN A 304 -12.04 -23.55 -3.25
CA GLN A 304 -12.26 -24.90 -2.69
C GLN A 304 -11.36 -25.96 -3.34
N ARG A 305 -10.90 -25.74 -4.58
CA ARG A 305 -9.92 -26.61 -5.25
C ARG A 305 -8.46 -26.27 -4.92
N GLY A 306 -8.22 -25.20 -4.16
CA GLY A 306 -6.88 -24.65 -3.89
C GLY A 306 -6.50 -23.61 -4.95
N VAL A 307 -6.66 -22.33 -4.62
CA VAL A 307 -6.34 -21.22 -5.54
C VAL A 307 -4.85 -20.88 -5.44
N HIS A 308 -4.22 -20.60 -6.58
CA HIS A 308 -2.83 -20.14 -6.62
C HIS A 308 -2.74 -18.62 -6.72
N ILE A 309 -3.55 -18.03 -7.61
CA ILE A 309 -3.52 -16.60 -7.92
C ILE A 309 -4.93 -16.02 -7.77
N MET A 310 -5.05 -14.92 -7.05
CA MET A 310 -6.28 -14.16 -6.93
C MET A 310 -6.08 -12.75 -7.49
N VAL A 311 -6.95 -12.34 -8.40
CA VAL A 311 -7.03 -10.94 -8.87
C VAL A 311 -8.29 -10.33 -8.28
N ALA A 312 -8.19 -9.19 -7.61
CA ALA A 312 -9.30 -8.65 -6.85
C ALA A 312 -9.36 -7.11 -6.86
N THR A 313 -10.57 -6.59 -6.67
CA THR A 313 -10.78 -5.19 -6.26
C THR A 313 -10.82 -5.09 -4.73
N PRO A 314 -10.29 -4.02 -4.09
CA PRO A 314 -10.18 -3.90 -2.63
C PRO A 314 -11.46 -4.24 -1.88
N GLY A 315 -12.59 -3.59 -2.20
CA GLY A 315 -13.84 -3.80 -1.48
C GLY A 315 -14.39 -5.23 -1.53
N ARG A 316 -14.29 -5.91 -2.69
CA ARG A 316 -14.73 -7.32 -2.80
C ARG A 316 -13.81 -8.27 -2.05
N LEU A 317 -12.50 -8.03 -2.10
CA LEU A 317 -11.54 -8.82 -1.34
C LEU A 317 -11.79 -8.69 0.16
N MET A 318 -12.00 -7.47 0.63
CA MET A 318 -12.26 -7.17 2.03
C MET A 318 -13.50 -7.93 2.55
N ASP A 319 -14.61 -7.87 1.81
CA ASP A 319 -15.83 -8.64 2.14
C ASP A 319 -15.58 -10.16 2.26
N MET A 320 -14.74 -10.71 1.37
CA MET A 320 -14.40 -12.14 1.40
C MET A 320 -13.48 -12.49 2.58
N LEU A 321 -12.58 -11.59 2.99
CA LEU A 321 -11.71 -11.77 4.15
C LEU A 321 -12.49 -11.69 5.47
N ASP A 322 -13.37 -10.68 5.60
CA ASP A 322 -14.21 -10.48 6.78
C ASP A 322 -15.16 -11.66 7.01
N LYS A 323 -15.78 -12.16 5.94
CA LYS A 323 -16.64 -13.35 5.97
C LYS A 323 -15.86 -14.66 6.09
N LYS A 324 -14.53 -14.61 6.19
CA LYS A 324 -13.63 -15.77 6.26
C LYS A 324 -13.81 -16.76 5.11
N MET A 325 -14.24 -16.26 3.95
CA MET A 325 -14.38 -17.05 2.72
C MET A 325 -13.00 -17.41 2.14
N VAL A 326 -12.04 -16.51 2.30
CA VAL A 326 -10.64 -16.66 1.85
C VAL A 326 -9.71 -16.33 3.01
N ARG A 327 -8.51 -16.92 3.01
CA ARG A 327 -7.43 -16.62 3.96
C ARG A 327 -6.18 -16.23 3.19
N LEU A 328 -5.28 -15.46 3.79
CA LEU A 328 -3.99 -15.05 3.18
C LEU A 328 -2.78 -15.68 3.88
N ASN A 329 -2.97 -16.83 4.54
CA ASN A 329 -1.93 -17.47 5.35
C ASN A 329 -0.70 -17.88 4.53
N VAL A 330 -0.93 -18.40 3.31
CA VAL A 330 0.12 -18.85 2.38
C VAL A 330 0.51 -17.77 1.36
N CYS A 331 -0.12 -16.60 1.40
CA CYS A 331 0.16 -15.54 0.44
C CYS A 331 1.55 -14.97 0.70
N ARG A 332 2.44 -15.06 -0.30
CA ARG A 332 3.82 -14.58 -0.24
C ARG A 332 4.14 -13.52 -1.30
N TYR A 333 3.15 -13.18 -2.12
CA TYR A 333 3.30 -12.22 -3.20
C TYR A 333 2.07 -11.32 -3.27
N LEU A 334 2.28 -10.01 -3.18
CA LEU A 334 1.26 -8.99 -3.30
C LEU A 334 1.65 -7.99 -4.39
N CYS A 335 0.76 -7.75 -5.34
CA CYS A 335 0.90 -6.69 -6.33
C CYS A 335 -0.24 -5.69 -6.21
N MET A 336 0.10 -4.41 -6.18
CA MET A 336 -0.82 -3.28 -6.23
C MET A 336 -0.65 -2.58 -7.58
N ASP A 337 -1.60 -2.77 -8.49
CA ASP A 337 -1.58 -2.12 -9.81
C ASP A 337 -2.38 -0.82 -9.78
N GLU A 338 -1.92 0.21 -10.51
CA GLU A 338 -2.46 1.58 -10.46
C GLU A 338 -2.66 2.09 -9.02
N ALA A 339 -1.59 2.04 -8.21
CA ALA A 339 -1.63 2.40 -6.80
C ALA A 339 -1.98 3.86 -6.55
N ASP A 340 -1.54 4.78 -7.41
CA ASP A 340 -1.98 6.18 -7.39
C ASP A 340 -3.51 6.28 -7.44
N ARG A 341 -4.12 5.58 -8.39
CA ARG A 341 -5.57 5.56 -8.55
C ARG A 341 -6.29 4.90 -7.37
N MET A 342 -5.73 3.86 -6.77
CA MET A 342 -6.34 3.24 -5.58
C MET A 342 -6.43 4.22 -4.40
N ILE A 343 -5.37 4.99 -4.16
CA ILE A 343 -5.35 5.98 -3.08
C ILE A 343 -6.29 7.15 -3.41
N ASP A 344 -6.33 7.60 -4.67
CA ASP A 344 -7.25 8.66 -5.11
C ASP A 344 -8.73 8.25 -4.98
N MET A 345 -9.04 6.96 -5.15
CA MET A 345 -10.38 6.40 -4.93
C MET A 345 -10.72 6.19 -3.44
N GLY A 346 -9.79 6.49 -2.53
CA GLY A 346 -9.99 6.33 -1.09
C GLY A 346 -9.81 4.90 -0.57
N PHE A 347 -9.23 3.98 -1.36
CA PHE A 347 -8.97 2.60 -0.94
C PHE A 347 -7.74 2.44 -0.05
N GLU A 348 -7.12 3.53 0.42
CA GLU A 348 -5.94 3.46 1.28
C GLU A 348 -6.22 2.58 2.52
N GLU A 349 -7.26 2.90 3.28
CA GLU A 349 -7.60 2.18 4.52
C GLU A 349 -7.98 0.72 4.28
N ASP A 350 -8.70 0.44 3.19
CA ASP A 350 -9.04 -0.94 2.80
C ASP A 350 -7.78 -1.75 2.53
N VAL A 351 -6.84 -1.18 1.77
CA VAL A 351 -5.55 -1.83 1.48
C VAL A 351 -4.73 -1.99 2.76
N ARG A 352 -4.70 -0.98 3.64
CA ARG A 352 -4.07 -1.08 4.96
C ARG A 352 -4.65 -2.22 5.79
N THR A 353 -5.96 -2.40 5.75
CA THR A 353 -6.64 -3.48 6.46
C THR A 353 -6.33 -4.84 5.85
N ILE A 354 -6.27 -4.95 4.52
CA ILE A 354 -5.86 -6.18 3.81
C ILE A 354 -4.46 -6.63 4.26
N PHE A 355 -3.53 -5.69 4.50
CA PHE A 355 -2.20 -6.03 5.02
C PHE A 355 -2.24 -6.75 6.38
N SER A 356 -3.26 -6.49 7.20
CA SER A 356 -3.41 -7.13 8.50
C SER A 356 -3.76 -8.63 8.44
N TYR A 357 -4.28 -9.10 7.31
CA TYR A 357 -4.70 -10.49 7.09
C TYR A 357 -3.55 -11.43 6.69
N PHE A 358 -2.37 -10.90 6.39
CA PHE A 358 -1.20 -11.72 6.05
C PHE A 358 -0.58 -12.32 7.32
N ALA A 359 -0.22 -13.61 7.25
CA ALA A 359 0.33 -14.34 8.39
C ALA A 359 1.87 -14.31 8.46
N GLY A 360 2.55 -13.78 7.45
CA GLY A 360 4.01 -13.76 7.39
C GLY A 360 4.56 -12.90 6.27
N GLN A 361 5.87 -12.95 6.11
CA GLN A 361 6.60 -12.18 5.11
C GLN A 361 6.07 -12.41 3.69
N ARG A 362 5.98 -11.33 2.93
CA ARG A 362 5.57 -11.32 1.53
C ARG A 362 6.49 -10.41 0.73
N GLN A 363 6.60 -10.67 -0.56
CA GLN A 363 7.11 -9.72 -1.54
C GLN A 363 5.98 -8.78 -1.94
N THR A 364 6.22 -7.47 -1.89
CA THR A 364 5.25 -6.44 -2.25
C THR A 364 5.72 -5.66 -3.47
N LEU A 365 4.86 -5.59 -4.48
CA LEU A 365 5.08 -4.82 -5.70
C LEU A 365 4.04 -3.69 -5.80
N LEU A 366 4.50 -2.48 -6.09
CA LEU A 366 3.65 -1.31 -6.27
C LEU A 366 3.89 -0.75 -7.67
N PHE A 367 2.86 -0.72 -8.51
CA PHE A 367 2.90 -0.12 -9.83
C PHE A 367 2.06 1.15 -9.87
N SER A 368 2.63 2.21 -10.44
CA SER A 368 1.98 3.52 -10.48
C SER A 368 2.43 4.30 -11.72
N ALA A 369 1.58 5.17 -12.25
CA ALA A 369 1.99 6.09 -13.32
C ALA A 369 2.65 7.34 -12.73
N THR A 370 2.20 7.75 -11.55
CA THR A 370 2.66 8.94 -10.83
C THR A 370 3.21 8.58 -9.44
N MET A 371 3.94 9.51 -8.82
CA MET A 371 4.53 9.28 -7.51
C MET A 371 4.40 10.52 -6.60
N PRO A 372 3.16 10.98 -6.30
CA PRO A 372 2.96 12.10 -5.38
C PRO A 372 3.35 11.70 -3.95
N ARG A 373 3.52 12.70 -3.07
CA ARG A 373 3.98 12.48 -1.67
C ARG A 373 3.13 11.45 -0.92
N LYS A 374 1.82 11.41 -1.14
CA LYS A 374 0.93 10.40 -0.53
C LYS A 374 1.32 8.97 -0.92
N ILE A 375 1.57 8.70 -2.20
CA ILE A 375 2.02 7.38 -2.68
C ILE A 375 3.42 7.05 -2.18
N GLN A 376 4.33 8.03 -2.14
CA GLN A 376 5.67 7.81 -1.58
C GLN A 376 5.59 7.40 -0.09
N ASN A 377 4.77 8.08 0.70
CA ASN A 377 4.58 7.75 2.11
C ASN A 377 3.94 6.38 2.28
N PHE A 378 2.90 6.07 1.49
CA PHE A 378 2.28 4.76 1.48
C PHE A 378 3.29 3.65 1.13
N ALA A 379 4.09 3.85 0.08
CA ALA A 379 5.11 2.92 -0.35
C ALA A 379 6.18 2.66 0.74
N ARG A 380 6.66 3.72 1.42
CA ARG A 380 7.60 3.57 2.55
C ARG A 380 7.04 2.73 3.68
N SER A 381 5.73 2.81 3.93
CA SER A 381 5.08 2.01 4.98
C SER A 381 4.75 0.57 4.57
N ALA A 382 4.68 0.30 3.25
CA ALA A 382 4.19 -0.97 2.71
C ALA A 382 5.29 -1.91 2.20
N LEU A 383 6.45 -1.39 1.79
CA LEU A 383 7.53 -2.16 1.15
C LEU A 383 8.80 -2.22 2.01
N VAL A 384 9.57 -3.30 1.87
CA VAL A 384 10.84 -3.54 2.57
C VAL A 384 12.01 -3.44 1.60
N LYS A 385 12.90 -2.44 1.78
CA LYS A 385 14.07 -2.18 0.91
C LYS A 385 13.76 -2.32 -0.61
N PRO A 386 12.74 -1.60 -1.13
CA PRO A 386 12.29 -1.79 -2.50
C PRO A 386 13.32 -1.32 -3.53
N VAL A 387 13.30 -1.94 -4.70
CA VAL A 387 13.95 -1.41 -5.92
C VAL A 387 12.94 -0.55 -6.66
N THR A 388 13.25 0.71 -6.89
CA THR A 388 12.43 1.60 -7.71
C THR A 388 12.93 1.53 -9.15
N VAL A 389 12.05 1.13 -10.08
CA VAL A 389 12.33 1.13 -11.51
C VAL A 389 11.40 2.13 -12.18
N ASN A 390 12.00 3.18 -12.74
CA ASN A 390 11.30 4.24 -13.44
C ASN A 390 11.67 4.22 -14.92
N VAL A 391 10.66 4.15 -15.79
CA VAL A 391 10.83 4.12 -17.24
C VAL A 391 10.10 5.28 -17.87
N GLY A 392 10.86 6.14 -18.53
CA GLY A 392 10.38 7.42 -19.07
C GLY A 392 10.46 8.54 -18.03
N ARG A 393 9.87 9.70 -18.36
CA ARG A 393 9.77 10.81 -17.41
C ARG A 393 8.54 10.55 -16.54
N ALA A 394 8.71 10.37 -15.24
CA ALA A 394 7.60 10.19 -14.30
C ALA A 394 6.59 11.35 -14.44
N GLY A 395 5.30 11.02 -14.60
CA GLY A 395 4.23 12.01 -14.79
C GLY A 395 4.18 12.67 -16.18
N ALA A 396 5.09 12.38 -17.11
CA ALA A 396 4.95 12.82 -18.49
C ALA A 396 4.08 11.85 -19.28
N ALA A 397 3.27 12.39 -20.19
CA ALA A 397 2.57 11.58 -21.17
C ALA A 397 3.56 10.79 -22.05
N SER A 398 3.10 9.67 -22.61
CA SER A 398 3.92 8.87 -23.51
C SER A 398 4.45 9.73 -24.65
N LEU A 399 5.75 9.63 -24.95
CA LEU A 399 6.39 10.30 -26.07
C LEU A 399 5.78 9.92 -27.43
N SER A 400 5.04 8.80 -27.47
CA SER A 400 4.32 8.36 -28.67
C SER A 400 3.00 9.10 -28.90
N VAL A 401 2.55 9.93 -27.96
CA VAL A 401 1.28 10.68 -28.06
C VAL A 401 1.58 12.11 -28.46
N ARG A 402 1.15 12.52 -29.66
CA ARG A 402 1.18 13.92 -30.08
C ARG A 402 0.07 14.68 -29.35
N GLN A 403 0.43 15.72 -28.61
CA GLN A 403 -0.52 16.56 -27.88
C GLN A 403 -0.67 17.91 -28.57
N GLU A 404 -1.90 18.29 -28.87
CA GLU A 404 -2.25 19.57 -29.49
C GLU A 404 -3.29 20.28 -28.61
N LEU A 405 -3.04 21.54 -28.27
CA LEU A 405 -3.93 22.36 -27.46
C LEU A 405 -4.51 23.46 -28.34
N GLU A 406 -5.84 23.44 -28.53
CA GLU A 406 -6.55 24.44 -29.32
C GLU A 406 -7.49 25.26 -28.43
N PRO A 407 -7.29 26.59 -28.29
CA PRO A 407 -8.17 27.42 -27.49
C PRO A 407 -9.49 27.66 -28.22
N VAL A 408 -10.60 27.20 -27.63
CA VAL A 408 -11.96 27.32 -28.20
C VAL A 408 -12.92 27.91 -27.17
N LYS A 409 -13.77 28.85 -27.61
CA LYS A 409 -14.85 29.41 -26.79
C LYS A 409 -15.83 28.30 -26.38
N ALA A 410 -16.41 28.40 -25.18
CA ALA A 410 -17.25 27.34 -24.62
C ALA A 410 -18.42 26.94 -25.54
N GLU A 411 -19.04 27.92 -26.20
CA GLU A 411 -20.19 27.75 -27.08
C GLU A 411 -19.82 27.06 -28.40
N ALA A 412 -18.56 27.18 -28.83
CA ALA A 412 -18.06 26.64 -30.09
C ALA A 412 -17.43 25.24 -29.94
N ARG A 413 -17.28 24.72 -28.72
CA ARG A 413 -16.59 23.44 -28.47
C ARG A 413 -17.20 22.27 -29.24
N THR A 414 -18.53 22.16 -29.28
CA THR A 414 -19.21 21.04 -29.94
C THR A 414 -19.07 21.08 -31.46
N VAL A 415 -19.14 22.28 -32.06
CA VAL A 415 -18.92 22.47 -33.51
C VAL A 415 -17.46 22.20 -33.86
N HIS A 416 -16.54 22.65 -33.01
CA HIS A 416 -15.11 22.40 -33.20
C HIS A 416 -14.77 20.91 -33.07
N LEU A 417 -15.42 20.20 -32.15
CA LEU A 417 -15.28 18.74 -32.01
C LEU A 417 -15.64 18.01 -33.32
N LEU A 418 -16.74 18.39 -34.00
CA LEU A 418 -17.08 17.81 -35.31
C LEU A 418 -15.95 18.00 -36.33
N HIS A 419 -15.37 19.20 -36.39
CA HIS A 419 -14.26 19.48 -37.28
C HIS A 419 -13.00 18.66 -36.94
N CYS A 420 -12.75 18.37 -35.66
CA CYS A 420 -11.68 17.46 -35.24
C CYS A 420 -11.97 16.00 -35.62
N LEU A 421 -13.22 15.54 -35.47
CA LEU A 421 -13.65 14.19 -35.85
C LEU A 421 -13.57 13.97 -37.37
N GLN A 422 -13.81 14.99 -38.19
CA GLN A 422 -13.62 14.90 -39.65
C GLN A 422 -12.16 14.69 -40.07
N LYS A 423 -11.21 15.14 -39.25
CA LYS A 423 -9.76 15.00 -39.53
C LYS A 423 -9.16 13.72 -38.96
N THR A 424 -9.86 13.06 -38.04
CA THR A 424 -9.32 11.94 -37.28
C THR A 424 -10.11 10.69 -37.62
N PRO A 425 -9.49 9.68 -38.27
CA PRO A 425 -10.20 8.45 -38.58
C PRO A 425 -10.59 7.71 -37.30
N PRO A 426 -11.76 7.06 -37.26
CA PRO A 426 -12.12 6.22 -36.14
C PRO A 426 -11.19 4.98 -36.01
N PRO A 427 -10.97 4.45 -34.79
CA PRO A 427 -11.70 4.79 -33.58
C PRO A 427 -11.16 6.04 -32.83
N VAL A 428 -12.07 6.86 -32.28
CA VAL A 428 -11.73 8.09 -31.52
C VAL A 428 -12.36 8.04 -30.12
N LEU A 429 -11.61 8.41 -29.08
CA LEU A 429 -12.13 8.53 -27.71
C LEU A 429 -12.23 10.01 -27.30
N VAL A 430 -13.45 10.47 -27.00
CA VAL A 430 -13.75 11.84 -26.58
C VAL A 430 -14.06 11.87 -25.09
N PHE A 431 -13.31 12.67 -24.34
CA PHE A 431 -13.54 12.85 -22.90
C PHE A 431 -14.31 14.14 -22.61
N ALA A 432 -15.35 14.06 -21.77
CA ALA A 432 -16.08 15.23 -21.28
C ALA A 432 -16.29 15.17 -19.77
N GLU A 433 -16.08 16.29 -19.06
CA GLU A 433 -16.03 16.35 -17.58
C GLU A 433 -17.31 15.87 -16.87
N ARG A 434 -18.49 16.14 -17.44
CA ARG A 434 -19.80 15.85 -16.82
C ARG A 434 -20.64 14.94 -17.69
N LYS A 435 -21.45 14.07 -17.07
CA LYS A 435 -22.33 13.14 -17.77
C LYS A 435 -23.29 13.88 -18.72
N GLN A 436 -23.84 15.00 -18.25
CA GLN A 436 -24.70 15.87 -19.06
C GLN A 436 -24.00 16.35 -20.35
N HIS A 437 -22.68 16.57 -20.34
CA HIS A 437 -21.94 16.95 -21.54
C HIS A 437 -21.71 15.76 -22.46
N VAL A 438 -21.48 14.57 -21.92
CA VAL A 438 -21.40 13.32 -22.71
C VAL A 438 -22.71 13.10 -23.45
N ASP A 439 -23.84 13.18 -22.73
CA ASP A 439 -25.18 13.00 -23.30
C ASP A 439 -25.48 14.08 -24.36
N ALA A 440 -25.13 15.35 -24.09
CA ALA A 440 -25.35 16.46 -25.04
C ALA A 440 -24.48 16.35 -26.30
N ILE A 441 -23.20 15.95 -26.17
CA ILE A 441 -22.32 15.71 -27.32
C ILE A 441 -22.87 14.53 -28.13
N HIS A 442 -23.30 13.48 -27.45
CA HIS A 442 -23.88 12.31 -28.09
C HIS A 442 -25.14 12.64 -28.89
N GLU A 443 -26.13 13.31 -28.28
CA GLU A 443 -27.35 13.74 -28.97
C GLU A 443 -27.03 14.62 -30.18
N TYR A 444 -26.07 15.54 -30.03
CA TYR A 444 -25.64 16.41 -31.11
C TYR A 444 -24.97 15.66 -32.26
N LEU A 445 -24.13 14.66 -31.96
CA LEU A 445 -23.51 13.80 -32.97
C LEU A 445 -24.53 12.91 -33.67
N LEU A 446 -25.56 12.42 -32.98
CA LEU A 446 -26.65 11.68 -33.62
C LEU A 446 -27.43 12.57 -34.59
N LEU A 447 -27.85 13.76 -34.14
CA LEU A 447 -28.58 14.73 -34.96
C LEU A 447 -27.81 15.17 -36.21
N LYS A 448 -26.48 15.28 -36.12
CA LYS A 448 -25.62 15.65 -37.26
C LYS A 448 -25.12 14.44 -38.05
N GLY A 449 -25.15 13.27 -37.46
CA GLY A 449 -24.76 12.00 -38.05
C GLY A 449 -25.78 11.46 -39.05
N GLU A 450 -27.08 11.73 -38.85
CA GLU A 450 -28.14 11.34 -39.80
C GLU A 450 -27.98 11.95 -41.20
N GLU A 451 -27.24 13.05 -41.36
CA GLU A 451 -26.91 13.60 -42.70
C GLU A 451 -25.79 12.82 -43.42
N HIS A 452 -25.02 11.98 -42.72
CA HIS A 452 -23.80 11.39 -43.30
C HIS A 452 -23.56 9.88 -43.07
N THR A 453 -24.19 9.20 -42.11
CA THR A 453 -24.32 7.72 -42.04
C THR A 453 -25.19 7.32 -40.85
N GLN A 454 -26.02 6.27 -40.98
CA GLN A 454 -26.91 5.80 -39.91
C GLN A 454 -26.12 5.38 -38.65
N PHE A 455 -26.38 6.05 -37.53
CA PHE A 455 -25.89 5.66 -36.20
C PHE A 455 -27.03 4.95 -35.44
N GLN A 456 -26.82 3.70 -35.03
CA GLN A 456 -27.82 2.93 -34.28
C GLN A 456 -27.36 2.79 -32.82
N SER A 457 -28.20 3.23 -31.87
CA SER A 457 -27.90 3.13 -30.44
C SER A 457 -28.30 1.75 -29.89
N THR A 458 -27.36 1.05 -29.25
CA THR A 458 -27.69 -0.11 -28.41
C THR A 458 -27.67 0.33 -26.95
N ASN A 459 -28.87 0.54 -26.40
CA ASN A 459 -29.06 0.76 -24.97
C ASN A 459 -28.88 -0.57 -24.23
N ASP A 460 -27.65 -0.95 -23.93
CA ASP A 460 -27.37 -1.95 -22.91
C ASP A 460 -25.95 -1.74 -22.39
N THR A 461 -25.80 -1.04 -21.26
CA THR A 461 -25.07 -1.48 -20.06
C THR A 461 -25.09 -0.36 -19.01
N VAL A 462 -25.42 -0.74 -17.78
CA VAL A 462 -25.40 0.11 -16.58
C VAL A 462 -23.95 0.46 -16.22
N ASP A 463 -23.72 1.73 -15.88
CA ASP A 463 -22.46 2.35 -15.43
C ASP A 463 -21.42 2.77 -16.51
N SER A 464 -21.51 4.05 -16.89
CA SER A 464 -20.39 4.95 -17.28
C SER A 464 -19.62 4.75 -18.60
N GLU A 465 -20.00 3.82 -19.47
CA GLU A 465 -19.44 3.71 -20.84
C GLU A 465 -20.57 3.46 -21.85
N LEU A 466 -20.75 4.37 -22.81
CA LEU A 466 -21.60 4.16 -23.98
C LEU A 466 -20.68 3.81 -25.16
N ILE A 467 -20.84 2.61 -25.71
CA ILE A 467 -20.06 2.08 -26.84
C ILE A 467 -20.96 2.07 -28.07
N PHE A 468 -20.51 2.69 -29.17
CA PHE A 468 -21.15 2.62 -30.50
C PHE A 468 -20.43 1.57 -31.33
N ASP A 469 -21.18 0.74 -32.04
CA ASP A 469 -20.64 -0.25 -32.98
C ASP A 469 -20.95 0.18 -34.42
N GLN A 470 -19.88 0.27 -35.22
CA GLN A 470 -19.75 0.67 -36.63
C GLN A 470 -19.29 2.12 -36.90
N GLY A 471 -18.02 2.39 -36.57
CA GLY A 471 -17.23 3.51 -37.14
C GLY A 471 -16.56 4.38 -36.08
N ASP A 472 -15.99 3.74 -35.06
CA ASP A 472 -16.24 4.03 -33.64
C ASP A 472 -15.73 5.37 -33.06
N VAL A 473 -16.63 6.29 -32.74
CA VAL A 473 -16.35 7.38 -31.79
C VAL A 473 -16.93 6.99 -30.42
N ILE A 474 -16.08 6.82 -29.42
CA ILE A 474 -16.44 6.52 -28.04
C ILE A 474 -16.44 7.83 -27.25
N ILE A 475 -17.52 8.15 -26.55
CA ILE A 475 -17.58 9.33 -25.67
C ILE A 475 -17.65 8.83 -24.22
N SER A 476 -16.73 9.30 -23.38
CA SER A 476 -16.61 8.85 -22.00
C SER A 476 -16.35 10.01 -21.03
N LEU A 477 -16.70 9.80 -19.77
CA LEU A 477 -16.27 10.69 -18.69
C LEU A 477 -14.77 10.43 -18.42
N PRO A 478 -13.93 11.47 -18.28
CA PRO A 478 -12.58 11.27 -17.79
C PRO A 478 -12.66 10.70 -16.38
N ARG A 479 -12.19 9.48 -16.17
CA ARG A 479 -11.96 8.93 -14.84
C ARG A 479 -10.72 9.60 -14.23
N TRP A 480 -10.85 10.89 -13.90
CA TRP A 480 -9.85 11.66 -13.14
C TRP A 480 -10.54 12.20 -11.89
N SER A 481 -10.03 11.81 -10.71
CA SER A 481 -10.42 12.41 -9.45
C SER A 481 -9.97 13.87 -9.43
N SER A 482 -10.93 14.77 -9.21
CA SER A 482 -10.70 16.20 -9.06
C SER A 482 -9.81 16.46 -7.84
N GLY A 483 -8.49 16.56 -8.07
CA GLY A 483 -7.62 17.30 -7.17
C GLY A 483 -7.98 18.77 -7.31
N LYS A 484 -8.73 19.32 -6.34
CA LYS A 484 -8.87 20.76 -6.21
C LYS A 484 -7.46 21.35 -6.01
N ASN A 485 -7.16 22.39 -6.79
CA ASN A 485 -5.96 23.23 -6.67
C ASN A 485 -5.70 23.68 -5.24
#